data_AF-A0A9D1LLL6-F1
#
_entry.id   AF-A0A9D1LLL6-F1
#
_cell.length_a   1.000
_cell.length_b   1.000
_cell.length_c   1.000
_cell.angle_alpha   90.00
_cell.angle_beta   90.00
_cell.angle_gamma   90.00
#
_symmetry.space_group_name_H-M   'P 1'
#
loop_
_entity.id
_entity.type
_entity.pdbx_description
1 polymer ?
#
loop_
_entity_poly.entity_id
_entity_poly.type
_entity_poly.pdbx_seq_one_letter_code
_entity_poly.pdbx_strand_id
1 'polypeptide(L)'
;SDEGFAYVYREIKQDVHLSSIAGGTDINGCFATGIPILPVYSGELQRPGLGMRIECYDDAGHPVRDQQGELVCEKPAPPMPLYFWNDPDGKRYHDAYFDVYPGVWRHGDYVLFHSDTGGITFYGRSDSVLKPSGVRIGTAEIYNQVAKVPGVVDSLAIGQNYHDDQRIILFVQLQDGMTLDAQKQKEIRDILRHEASPRHVPALMFQVADIPRTMNGKKVESAVTNMVNGRSVTNRDALENPGSLDIYEALLPELQK
;
A
#
# COMPACT_ATOMS: atom_id res chain seq x y z
N SER A 1 0.38 -12.10 5.07
CA SER A 1 1.76 -12.60 4.90
C SER A 1 1.69 -14.10 4.67
N ASP A 2 2.71 -14.67 4.02
CA ASP A 2 2.74 -16.10 3.70
C ASP A 2 2.75 -16.98 4.95
N GLU A 3 3.50 -16.57 5.99
CA GLU A 3 3.50 -17.31 7.27
C GLU A 3 2.13 -17.27 7.95
N GLY A 4 1.43 -16.13 7.91
CA GLY A 4 0.08 -16.03 8.46
C GLY A 4 -0.91 -16.92 7.72
N PHE A 5 -0.80 -17.00 6.40
CA PHE A 5 -1.60 -17.90 5.58
C PHE A 5 -1.32 -19.36 5.93
N ALA A 6 -0.04 -19.77 5.97
CA ALA A 6 0.37 -21.13 6.33
C ALA A 6 -0.04 -21.51 7.77
N TYR A 7 0.05 -20.58 8.71
CA TYR A 7 -0.36 -20.76 10.10
C TYR A 7 -1.83 -21.18 10.21
N VAL A 8 -2.74 -20.54 9.47
CA VAL A 8 -4.17 -20.88 9.51
C VAL A 8 -4.41 -22.34 9.13
N TYR A 9 -3.78 -22.79 8.05
CA TYR A 9 -3.92 -24.18 7.58
C TYR A 9 -3.26 -25.19 8.51
N ARG A 10 -2.14 -24.80 9.15
CA ARG A 10 -1.39 -25.66 10.07
C ARG A 10 -2.04 -25.80 11.44
N GLU A 11 -2.46 -24.68 12.04
CA GLU A 11 -2.84 -24.60 13.45
C GLU A 11 -4.35 -24.42 13.69
N ILE A 12 -5.09 -23.87 12.72
CA ILE A 12 -6.54 -23.61 12.88
C ILE A 12 -7.35 -24.76 12.27
N LYS A 13 -7.26 -24.95 10.95
CA LYS A 13 -8.01 -26.00 10.23
C LYS A 13 -7.45 -26.19 8.81
N GLN A 14 -7.07 -27.42 8.48
CA GLN A 14 -6.43 -27.76 7.19
C GLN A 14 -7.34 -27.57 5.96
N ASP A 15 -8.65 -27.70 6.13
CA ASP A 15 -9.67 -27.64 5.08
C ASP A 15 -10.55 -26.38 5.16
N VAL A 16 -10.13 -25.34 5.90
CA VAL A 16 -10.87 -24.07 5.93
C VAL A 16 -10.66 -23.29 4.63
N HIS A 17 -11.73 -22.69 4.10
CA HIS A 17 -11.60 -21.76 2.98
C HIS A 17 -11.19 -20.37 3.50
N LEU A 18 -9.88 -20.07 3.50
CA LEU A 18 -9.34 -18.79 3.94
C LEU A 18 -9.49 -17.74 2.82
N SER A 19 -10.60 -16.99 2.89
CA SER A 19 -10.91 -15.93 1.93
C SER A 19 -10.27 -14.60 2.35
N SER A 20 -9.46 -14.03 1.45
CA SER A 20 -9.03 -12.62 1.53
C SER A 20 -9.99 -11.73 0.73
N ILE A 21 -10.35 -10.56 1.26
CA ILE A 21 -11.25 -9.60 0.61
C ILE A 21 -10.66 -8.19 0.65
N ALA A 22 -10.90 -7.40 -0.39
CA ALA A 22 -10.48 -6.00 -0.48
C ALA A 22 -11.69 -5.08 -0.31
N GLY A 23 -12.09 -4.90 0.94
CA GLY A 23 -13.21 -4.04 1.32
C GLY A 23 -12.84 -2.55 1.33
N GLY A 24 -13.72 -1.71 0.81
CA GLY A 24 -13.56 -0.26 0.76
C GLY A 24 -14.83 0.48 1.17
N THR A 25 -14.66 1.63 1.82
CA THR A 25 -15.77 2.52 2.20
C THR A 25 -16.48 3.09 0.98
N ASP A 26 -15.70 3.41 -0.06
CA ASP A 26 -16.12 4.09 -1.28
C ASP A 26 -17.31 3.39 -1.93
N ILE A 27 -17.28 2.07 -2.01
CA ILE A 27 -18.35 1.25 -2.61
C ILE A 27 -19.10 0.40 -1.58
N ASN A 28 -18.92 0.66 -0.28
CA ASN A 28 -19.46 -0.14 0.83
C ASN A 28 -19.45 -1.66 0.54
N GLY A 29 -18.30 -2.15 0.08
CA GLY A 29 -18.21 -3.43 -0.62
C GLY A 29 -16.79 -3.75 -1.04
N CYS A 30 -16.63 -4.74 -1.93
CA CYS A 30 -15.32 -5.22 -2.38
C CYS A 30 -15.24 -5.27 -3.91
N PHE A 31 -14.12 -4.83 -4.46
CA PHE A 31 -13.81 -5.03 -5.88
C PHE A 31 -13.37 -6.47 -6.18
N ALA A 32 -12.55 -7.04 -5.28
CA ALA A 32 -12.09 -8.42 -5.33
C ALA A 32 -12.48 -9.15 -4.03
N THR A 33 -12.95 -10.38 -4.16
CA THR A 33 -13.47 -11.19 -3.05
C THR A 33 -12.92 -12.61 -3.08
N GLY A 34 -13.21 -13.39 -2.03
CA GLY A 34 -13.07 -14.83 -2.12
C GLY A 34 -14.23 -15.47 -2.87
N ILE A 35 -13.93 -16.60 -3.52
CA ILE A 35 -14.87 -17.42 -4.26
C ILE A 35 -14.72 -18.86 -3.74
N PRO A 36 -15.69 -19.40 -2.96
CA PRO A 36 -15.57 -20.71 -2.31
C PRO A 36 -15.33 -21.91 -3.23
N ILE A 37 -15.55 -21.76 -4.53
CA ILE A 37 -15.38 -22.79 -5.56
C ILE A 37 -14.06 -22.68 -6.33
N LEU A 38 -13.16 -21.76 -5.92
CA LEU A 38 -11.85 -21.57 -6.52
C LEU A 38 -10.74 -21.88 -5.50
N PRO A 39 -9.53 -22.26 -5.98
CA PRO A 39 -8.37 -22.35 -5.10
C PRO A 39 -8.01 -20.98 -4.50
N VAL A 40 -7.31 -21.00 -3.37
CA VAL A 40 -6.71 -19.82 -2.73
C VAL A 40 -5.20 -19.91 -2.82
N TYR A 41 -4.56 -18.76 -3.06
CA TYR A 41 -3.10 -18.63 -3.14
C TYR A 41 -2.66 -17.59 -2.12
N SER A 42 -1.52 -17.84 -1.47
CA SER A 42 -0.99 -16.90 -0.49
C SER A 42 -0.62 -15.58 -1.19
N GLY A 43 -0.99 -14.45 -0.59
CA GLY A 43 -0.70 -13.12 -1.14
C GLY A 43 -1.63 -12.67 -2.28
N GLU A 44 -2.64 -13.46 -2.62
CA GLU A 44 -3.59 -13.16 -3.70
C GLU A 44 -5.03 -13.09 -3.20
N LEU A 45 -5.80 -12.17 -3.78
CA LEU A 45 -7.26 -12.23 -3.77
C LEU A 45 -7.71 -13.02 -4.99
N GLN A 46 -8.71 -13.89 -4.83
CA GLN A 46 -9.01 -14.92 -5.82
C GLN A 46 -9.50 -14.33 -7.15
N ARG A 47 -10.50 -13.44 -7.13
CA ARG A 47 -11.13 -12.90 -8.34
C ARG A 47 -11.85 -11.57 -8.10
N PRO A 48 -12.17 -10.83 -9.18
CA PRO A 48 -13.21 -9.80 -9.16
C PRO A 48 -14.52 -10.32 -8.56
N GLY A 49 -15.18 -9.48 -7.76
CA GLY A 49 -16.54 -9.74 -7.31
C GLY A 49 -17.51 -9.76 -8.51
N LEU A 50 -18.62 -10.49 -8.39
CA LEU A 50 -19.64 -10.52 -9.45
C LEU A 50 -20.17 -9.11 -9.73
N GLY A 51 -20.23 -8.74 -11.01
CA GLY A 51 -20.63 -7.40 -11.45
C GLY A 51 -19.55 -6.33 -11.32
N MET A 52 -18.38 -6.65 -10.76
CA MET A 52 -17.22 -5.75 -10.69
C MET A 52 -16.35 -5.97 -11.93
N ARG A 53 -16.48 -5.10 -12.93
CA ARG A 53 -15.64 -5.12 -14.14
C ARG A 53 -14.31 -4.42 -13.86
N ILE A 54 -13.47 -5.05 -13.05
CA ILE A 54 -12.16 -4.50 -12.71
C ILE A 54 -11.04 -5.00 -13.63
N GLU A 55 -10.09 -4.12 -13.87
CA GLU A 55 -8.90 -4.36 -14.69
C GLU A 55 -7.67 -3.72 -14.04
N CYS A 56 -6.48 -4.12 -14.50
CA CYS A 56 -5.21 -3.49 -14.15
C CYS A 56 -4.75 -2.67 -15.36
N TYR A 57 -4.58 -1.36 -15.19
CA TYR A 57 -4.17 -0.45 -16.26
C TYR A 57 -2.69 -0.06 -16.16
N ASP A 58 -2.01 0.00 -17.30
CA ASP A 58 -0.71 0.66 -17.40
C ASP A 58 -0.83 2.20 -17.39
N ASP A 59 0.31 2.88 -17.49
CA ASP A 59 0.37 4.35 -17.52
C ASP A 59 -0.27 4.97 -18.77
N ALA A 60 -0.44 4.19 -19.84
CA ALA A 60 -1.10 4.61 -21.06
C ALA A 60 -2.63 4.33 -21.03
N GLY A 61 -3.14 3.71 -19.96
CA GLY A 61 -4.55 3.39 -19.79
C GLY A 61 -4.99 2.12 -20.53
N HIS A 62 -4.08 1.19 -20.79
CA HIS A 62 -4.39 -0.10 -21.40
C HIS A 62 -4.43 -1.22 -20.36
N PRO A 63 -5.37 -2.19 -20.50
CA PRO A 63 -5.41 -3.34 -19.62
C PRO A 63 -4.17 -4.23 -19.81
N VAL A 64 -3.56 -4.62 -18.69
CA VAL A 64 -2.38 -5.46 -18.62
C VAL A 64 -2.58 -6.67 -17.70
N ARG A 65 -1.71 -7.67 -17.86
CA ARG A 65 -1.62 -8.90 -17.05
C ARG A 65 -0.16 -9.16 -16.72
N ASP A 66 0.08 -9.80 -15.59
CA ASP A 66 1.43 -10.12 -15.09
C ASP A 66 2.36 -8.88 -14.99
N GLN A 67 1.73 -7.72 -14.85
CA GLN A 67 2.37 -6.42 -14.74
C GLN A 67 1.64 -5.61 -13.67
N GLN A 68 2.39 -4.85 -12.88
CA GLN A 68 1.82 -3.95 -11.88
C GLN A 68 1.24 -2.69 -12.54
N GLY A 69 0.06 -2.29 -12.11
CA GLY A 69 -0.69 -1.18 -12.69
C GLY A 69 -1.78 -0.67 -11.77
N GLU A 70 -2.57 0.28 -12.26
CA GLU A 70 -3.68 0.90 -11.54
C GLU A 70 -4.90 -0.02 -11.52
N LEU A 71 -5.49 -0.23 -10.35
CA LEU A 71 -6.80 -0.88 -10.24
C LEU A 71 -7.87 0.07 -10.75
N VAL A 72 -8.56 -0.36 -11.81
CA VAL A 72 -9.68 0.38 -12.39
C VAL A 72 -10.96 -0.45 -12.41
N CYS A 73 -12.11 0.20 -12.48
CA CYS A 73 -13.40 -0.42 -12.79
C CYS A 73 -14.00 0.23 -14.04
N GLU A 74 -14.11 -0.55 -15.12
CA GLU A 74 -14.52 -0.06 -16.45
C GLU A 74 -16.03 0.15 -16.58
N LYS A 75 -16.81 -0.37 -15.63
CA LYS A 75 -18.28 -0.35 -15.68
C LYS A 75 -18.86 0.07 -14.33
N PRO A 76 -20.01 0.78 -14.34
CA PRO A 76 -20.72 1.09 -13.11
C PRO A 76 -21.14 -0.19 -12.40
N ALA A 77 -20.99 -0.19 -11.07
CA ALA A 77 -21.47 -1.26 -10.21
C ALA A 77 -22.56 -0.69 -9.28
N PRO A 78 -23.56 -1.51 -8.87
CA PRO A 78 -24.66 -1.04 -8.03
C PRO A 78 -24.26 -0.27 -6.75
N PRO A 79 -23.16 -0.60 -6.05
CA PRO A 79 -22.85 0.07 -4.79
C PRO A 79 -21.93 1.29 -4.97
N MET A 80 -21.63 1.72 -6.19
CA MET A 80 -20.88 2.95 -6.42
C MET A 80 -21.66 4.18 -5.91
N PRO A 81 -20.99 5.18 -5.31
CA PRO A 81 -21.64 6.41 -4.90
C PRO A 81 -22.32 7.11 -6.07
N LEU A 82 -23.49 7.71 -5.79
CA LEU A 82 -24.14 8.58 -6.77
C LEU A 82 -23.42 9.93 -6.87
N TYR A 83 -22.99 10.45 -5.72
CA TYR A 83 -22.28 11.73 -5.56
C TYR A 83 -21.71 11.84 -4.15
N PHE A 84 -20.82 12.80 -3.93
CA PHE A 84 -20.39 13.19 -2.59
C PHE A 84 -21.32 14.27 -2.02
N TRP A 85 -21.63 14.16 -0.73
CA TRP A 85 -22.38 15.21 -0.04
C TRP A 85 -21.56 16.50 0.02
N ASN A 86 -22.22 17.65 -0.15
CA ASN A 86 -21.59 18.97 -0.20
C ASN A 86 -20.51 19.08 -1.31
N ASP A 87 -20.85 18.57 -2.50
CA ASP A 87 -20.04 18.64 -3.72
C ASP A 87 -20.92 19.15 -4.88
N PRO A 88 -21.29 20.44 -4.89
CA PRO A 88 -22.38 20.97 -5.71
C PRO A 88 -22.14 20.88 -7.22
N ASP A 89 -20.87 20.86 -7.65
CA ASP A 89 -20.45 20.70 -9.04
C ASP A 89 -19.95 19.27 -9.34
N GLY A 90 -19.98 18.37 -8.35
CA GLY A 90 -19.47 17.00 -8.47
C GLY A 90 -17.95 16.93 -8.64
N LYS A 91 -17.22 18.03 -8.43
CA LYS A 91 -15.80 18.12 -8.72
C LYS A 91 -14.99 17.20 -7.83
N ARG A 92 -15.30 17.12 -6.53
CA ARG A 92 -14.55 16.27 -5.60
C ARG A 92 -14.74 14.79 -5.93
N TYR A 93 -15.95 14.40 -6.31
CA TYR A 93 -16.22 13.02 -6.72
C TYR A 93 -15.51 12.67 -8.04
N HIS A 94 -15.54 13.59 -9.02
CA HIS A 94 -14.82 13.41 -10.28
C HIS A 94 -13.31 13.34 -10.07
N ASP A 95 -12.73 14.30 -9.33
CA ASP A 95 -11.30 14.36 -9.04
C ASP A 95 -10.82 13.12 -8.24
N ALA A 96 -11.69 12.50 -7.45
CA ALA A 96 -11.32 11.33 -6.67
C ALA A 96 -11.17 10.05 -7.52
N TYR A 97 -11.96 9.88 -8.59
CA TYR A 97 -12.06 8.58 -9.27
C TYR A 97 -12.03 8.63 -10.80
N PHE A 98 -12.26 9.77 -11.44
CA PHE A 98 -12.48 9.87 -12.89
C PHE A 98 -11.55 10.87 -13.59
N ASP A 99 -10.61 11.49 -12.88
CA ASP A 99 -9.70 12.51 -13.44
C ASP A 99 -8.53 11.94 -14.26
N VAL A 100 -8.16 10.68 -14.03
CA VAL A 100 -7.03 10.03 -14.73
C VAL A 100 -7.46 9.36 -16.03
N TYR A 101 -8.50 8.53 -15.97
CA TYR A 101 -8.97 7.75 -17.10
C TYR A 101 -10.41 8.17 -17.46
N PRO A 102 -10.63 8.85 -18.60
CA PRO A 102 -11.95 9.38 -18.93
C PRO A 102 -13.04 8.31 -18.89
N GLY A 103 -14.03 8.50 -18.01
CA GLY A 103 -15.18 7.61 -17.87
C GLY A 103 -14.88 6.26 -17.19
N VAL A 104 -13.68 6.08 -16.64
CA VAL A 104 -13.26 4.85 -15.95
C VAL A 104 -12.93 5.19 -14.51
N TRP A 105 -13.48 4.42 -13.57
CA TRP A 105 -13.20 4.59 -12.16
C TRP A 105 -11.77 4.09 -11.86
N ARG A 106 -10.87 4.98 -11.43
CA ARG A 106 -9.57 4.62 -10.85
C ARG A 106 -9.70 4.54 -9.33
N HIS A 107 -9.43 3.38 -8.73
CA HIS A 107 -9.60 3.21 -7.28
C HIS A 107 -8.43 3.78 -6.46
N GLY A 108 -7.26 3.91 -7.08
CA GLY A 108 -6.03 4.37 -6.41
C GLY A 108 -5.31 3.28 -5.62
N ASP A 109 -5.52 2.01 -5.98
CA ASP A 109 -4.70 0.89 -5.53
C ASP A 109 -3.81 0.40 -6.67
N TYR A 110 -2.58 0.03 -6.32
CA TYR A 110 -1.61 -0.55 -7.23
C TYR A 110 -1.67 -2.07 -7.15
N VAL A 111 -1.90 -2.74 -8.26
CA VAL A 111 -2.25 -4.17 -8.31
C VAL A 111 -1.56 -4.89 -9.45
N LEU A 112 -1.47 -6.21 -9.36
CA LEU A 112 -1.12 -7.09 -10.48
C LEU A 112 -2.18 -8.18 -10.60
N PHE A 113 -2.60 -8.44 -11.83
CA PHE A 113 -3.50 -9.54 -12.16
C PHE A 113 -2.68 -10.68 -12.74
N HIS A 114 -2.68 -11.82 -12.05
CA HIS A 114 -1.95 -13.03 -12.42
C HIS A 114 -2.70 -13.78 -13.50
N SER A 115 -2.05 -14.07 -14.63
CA SER A 115 -2.69 -14.77 -15.74
C SER A 115 -2.87 -16.27 -15.50
N ASP A 116 -2.01 -16.87 -14.68
CA ASP A 116 -1.98 -18.31 -14.36
C ASP A 116 -3.04 -18.71 -13.32
N THR A 117 -3.13 -17.97 -12.21
CA THR A 117 -4.14 -18.22 -11.16
C THR A 117 -5.44 -17.46 -11.43
N GLY A 118 -5.37 -16.35 -12.15
CA GLY A 118 -6.45 -15.37 -12.27
C GLY A 118 -6.63 -14.49 -11.03
N GLY A 119 -5.75 -14.64 -10.03
CA GLY A 119 -5.75 -13.89 -8.78
C GLY A 119 -5.21 -12.47 -8.93
N ILE A 120 -5.34 -11.70 -7.86
CA ILE A 120 -4.97 -10.29 -7.81
C ILE A 120 -4.12 -10.03 -6.58
N THR A 121 -2.90 -9.53 -6.79
CA THR A 121 -2.05 -9.05 -5.69
C THR A 121 -2.18 -7.54 -5.55
N PHE A 122 -2.36 -7.07 -4.32
CA PHE A 122 -2.42 -5.65 -3.98
C PHE A 122 -1.08 -5.21 -3.38
N TYR A 123 -0.49 -4.18 -3.97
CA TYR A 123 0.82 -3.64 -3.60
C TYR A 123 0.75 -2.39 -2.73
N GLY A 124 -0.47 -1.90 -2.47
CA GLY A 124 -0.74 -0.72 -1.66
C GLY A 124 -1.41 0.38 -2.46
N ARG A 125 -1.37 1.60 -1.94
CA ARG A 125 -1.98 2.77 -2.56
C ARG A 125 -1.11 3.31 -3.70
N SER A 126 -1.73 3.68 -4.81
CA SER A 126 -1.05 4.22 -5.99
C SER A 126 -0.33 5.55 -5.73
N ASP A 127 -0.87 6.38 -4.83
CA ASP A 127 -0.25 7.65 -4.40
C ASP A 127 0.97 7.46 -3.49
N SER A 128 1.10 6.28 -2.90
CA SER A 128 2.23 5.86 -2.06
C SER A 128 3.26 5.02 -2.81
N VAL A 129 3.06 4.73 -4.11
CA VAL A 129 4.04 3.98 -4.92
C VAL A 129 5.35 4.74 -5.00
N LEU A 130 6.42 4.05 -4.63
CA LEU A 130 7.78 4.57 -4.66
C LEU A 130 8.33 4.48 -6.08
N LYS A 131 9.13 5.47 -6.49
CA LYS A 131 9.68 5.59 -7.85
C LYS A 131 11.21 5.77 -7.90
N PRO A 132 12.02 5.00 -7.15
CA PRO A 132 13.48 5.14 -7.24
C PRO A 132 14.00 4.76 -8.62
N SER A 133 14.75 5.67 -9.24
CA SER A 133 15.34 5.53 -10.57
C SER A 133 14.30 5.13 -11.63
N GLY A 134 13.09 5.67 -11.51
CA GLY A 134 11.97 5.44 -12.43
C GLY A 134 11.23 4.11 -12.26
N VAL A 135 11.60 3.27 -11.29
CA VAL A 135 10.97 1.96 -11.07
C VAL A 135 9.88 2.07 -10.03
N ARG A 136 8.66 1.65 -10.37
CA ARG A 136 7.53 1.61 -9.45
C ARG A 136 7.67 0.46 -8.48
N ILE A 137 7.61 0.76 -7.20
CA ILE A 137 7.70 -0.20 -6.11
C ILE A 137 6.50 0.04 -5.19
N GLY A 138 5.70 -1.01 -4.98
CA GLY A 138 4.66 -0.98 -3.96
C GLY A 138 5.24 -0.99 -2.56
N THR A 139 4.71 -0.15 -1.66
CA THR A 139 5.17 -0.14 -0.26
C THR A 139 4.92 -1.47 0.45
N ALA A 140 3.89 -2.23 0.04
CA ALA A 140 3.63 -3.56 0.57
C ALA A 140 4.78 -4.55 0.31
N GLU A 141 5.51 -4.41 -0.79
CA GLU A 141 6.67 -5.25 -1.10
C GLU A 141 7.78 -5.07 -0.06
N ILE A 142 7.97 -3.84 0.41
CA ILE A 142 8.92 -3.52 1.48
C ILE A 142 8.39 -4.01 2.82
N TYR A 143 7.14 -3.68 3.16
CA TYR A 143 6.55 -4.05 4.45
C TYR A 143 6.52 -5.55 4.69
N ASN A 144 6.18 -6.34 3.67
CA ASN A 144 6.09 -7.79 3.78
C ASN A 144 7.43 -8.44 4.11
N GLN A 145 8.56 -7.88 3.64
CA GLN A 145 9.88 -8.39 3.97
C GLN A 145 10.39 -7.83 5.30
N VAL A 146 10.21 -6.54 5.54
CA VAL A 146 10.64 -5.88 6.80
C VAL A 146 9.93 -6.50 8.02
N ALA A 147 8.65 -6.86 7.90
CA ALA A 147 7.90 -7.53 8.96
C ALA A 147 8.42 -8.94 9.32
N LYS A 148 9.26 -9.57 8.48
CA LYS A 148 9.89 -10.85 8.78
C LYS A 148 11.12 -10.70 9.67
N VAL A 149 11.65 -9.48 9.85
CA VAL A 149 12.85 -9.23 10.65
C VAL A 149 12.50 -9.25 12.14
N PRO A 150 13.12 -10.12 12.96
CA PRO A 150 12.81 -10.21 14.38
C PRO A 150 13.04 -8.88 15.12
N GLY A 151 12.05 -8.52 15.94
CA GLY A 151 12.05 -7.28 16.72
C GLY A 151 11.40 -6.08 16.00
N VAL A 152 11.10 -6.19 14.70
CA VAL A 152 10.31 -5.17 14.01
C VAL A 152 8.84 -5.33 14.34
N VAL A 153 8.23 -4.27 14.87
CA VAL A 153 6.79 -4.20 15.17
C VAL A 153 6.02 -3.69 13.97
N ASP A 154 6.51 -2.60 13.37
CA ASP A 154 5.91 -2.00 12.18
C ASP A 154 6.93 -1.17 11.40
N SER A 155 6.56 -0.75 10.19
CA SER A 155 7.39 0.13 9.37
C SER A 155 6.57 1.01 8.43
N LEU A 156 7.15 2.14 8.01
CA LEU A 156 6.56 3.06 7.03
C LEU A 156 7.62 3.45 6.00
N ALA A 157 7.32 3.24 4.73
CA ALA A 157 8.22 3.53 3.63
C ALA A 157 7.65 4.71 2.84
N ILE A 158 8.47 5.73 2.60
CA ILE A 158 8.08 6.91 1.83
C ILE A 158 9.13 7.27 0.79
N GLY A 159 8.68 7.97 -0.24
CA GLY A 159 9.53 8.52 -1.28
C GLY A 159 9.90 9.96 -0.98
N GLN A 160 11.19 10.27 -0.98
CA GLN A 160 11.69 11.63 -0.93
C GLN A 160 12.32 12.01 -2.26
N ASN A 161 11.90 13.15 -2.81
CA ASN A 161 12.54 13.76 -3.97
C ASN A 161 13.96 14.19 -3.57
N TYR A 162 14.97 13.65 -4.24
CA TYR A 162 16.37 13.84 -3.90
C TYR A 162 17.23 13.78 -5.17
N HIS A 163 17.96 14.85 -5.49
CA HIS A 163 18.82 14.99 -6.68
C HIS A 163 18.19 14.49 -7.99
N ASP A 164 17.05 15.07 -8.37
CA ASP A 164 16.28 14.75 -9.59
C ASP A 164 15.77 13.30 -9.69
N ASP A 165 15.86 12.53 -8.61
CA ASP A 165 15.29 11.18 -8.47
C ASP A 165 14.44 11.11 -7.19
N GLN A 166 13.93 9.92 -6.88
CA GLN A 166 13.30 9.60 -5.60
C GLN A 166 14.15 8.59 -4.83
N ARG A 167 14.47 8.89 -3.57
CA ARG A 167 15.07 7.90 -2.65
C ARG A 167 14.02 7.37 -1.68
N ILE A 168 14.17 6.09 -1.31
CA ILE A 168 13.33 5.45 -0.30
C ILE A 168 13.87 5.78 1.09
N ILE A 169 13.00 6.26 1.98
CA ILE A 169 13.24 6.33 3.42
C ILE A 169 12.34 5.33 4.11
N LEU A 170 12.90 4.54 5.02
CA LEU A 170 12.16 3.58 5.82
C LEU A 170 12.20 3.96 7.30
N PHE A 171 11.04 4.20 7.87
CA PHE A 171 10.86 4.35 9.30
C PHE A 171 10.51 3.00 9.91
N VAL A 172 11.13 2.64 11.03
CA VAL A 172 11.00 1.33 11.66
C VAL A 172 10.60 1.51 13.11
N GLN A 173 9.49 0.90 13.50
CA GLN A 173 9.10 0.75 14.89
C GLN A 173 9.59 -0.61 15.39
N LEU A 174 10.38 -0.61 16.46
CA LEU A 174 10.94 -1.82 17.07
C LEU A 174 10.22 -2.13 18.38
N GLN A 175 10.38 -3.37 18.84
CA GLN A 175 9.94 -3.79 20.17
C GLN A 175 10.65 -2.98 21.26
N ASP A 176 9.98 -2.76 22.39
CA ASP A 176 10.52 -2.02 23.53
C ASP A 176 11.88 -2.58 23.97
N GLY A 177 12.84 -1.68 24.18
CA GLY A 177 14.21 -2.03 24.57
C GLY A 177 15.13 -2.43 23.42
N MET A 178 14.64 -2.48 22.17
CA MET A 178 15.47 -2.67 20.98
C MET A 178 15.84 -1.35 20.30
N THR A 179 16.98 -1.35 19.61
CA THR A 179 17.51 -0.18 18.91
C THR A 179 17.81 -0.52 17.45
N LEU A 180 17.57 0.43 16.55
CA LEU A 180 17.89 0.32 15.12
C LEU A 180 19.39 0.59 14.88
N ASP A 181 20.22 -0.28 15.43
CA ASP A 181 21.67 -0.22 15.27
C ASP A 181 22.13 -0.65 13.86
N ALA A 182 23.45 -0.56 13.61
CA ALA A 182 24.02 -0.90 12.31
C ALA A 182 23.76 -2.36 11.90
N GLN A 183 23.66 -3.27 12.87
CA GLN A 183 23.41 -4.69 12.64
C GLN A 183 21.95 -4.91 12.22
N LYS A 184 20.98 -4.34 12.93
CA LYS A 184 19.55 -4.41 12.60
C LYS A 184 19.26 -3.77 11.24
N GLN A 185 19.87 -2.62 10.97
CA GLN A 185 19.78 -2.00 9.65
C GLN A 185 20.37 -2.88 8.55
N LYS A 186 21.48 -3.58 8.81
CA LYS A 186 22.08 -4.50 7.84
C LYS A 186 21.14 -5.67 7.56
N GLU A 187 20.54 -6.27 8.59
CA GLU A 187 19.53 -7.35 8.44
C GLU A 187 18.37 -6.92 7.54
N ILE A 188 17.81 -5.72 7.76
CA ILE A 188 16.72 -5.16 6.94
C ILE A 188 17.18 -4.95 5.48
N ARG A 189 18.38 -4.41 5.25
CA ARG A 189 18.89 -4.22 3.89
C ARG A 189 19.12 -5.55 3.18
N ASP A 190 19.64 -6.54 3.89
CA ASP A 190 19.97 -7.84 3.31
C ASP A 190 18.69 -8.60 2.93
N ILE A 191 17.67 -8.64 3.79
CA ILE A 191 16.40 -9.29 3.44
C ILE A 191 15.70 -8.60 2.26
N LEU A 192 15.66 -7.27 2.21
CA LEU A 192 15.06 -6.55 1.08
C LEU A 192 15.80 -6.78 -0.23
N ARG A 193 17.13 -6.88 -0.16
CA ARG A 193 17.96 -7.17 -1.35
C ARG A 193 17.76 -8.59 -1.86
N HIS A 194 17.63 -9.56 -0.95
CA HIS A 194 17.51 -10.98 -1.28
C HIS A 194 16.09 -11.38 -1.71
N GLU A 195 15.07 -10.93 -0.98
CA GLU A 195 13.68 -11.36 -1.16
C GLU A 195 12.88 -10.44 -2.09
N ALA A 196 13.40 -9.24 -2.41
CA ALA A 196 12.81 -8.33 -3.37
C ALA A 196 13.82 -7.93 -4.44
N SER A 197 14.46 -6.76 -4.33
CA SER A 197 15.52 -6.36 -5.24
C SER A 197 16.41 -5.26 -4.64
N PRO A 198 17.62 -5.00 -5.19
CA PRO A 198 18.46 -3.90 -4.74
C PRO A 198 17.77 -2.53 -4.74
N ARG A 199 16.74 -2.33 -5.57
CA ARG A 199 15.97 -1.07 -5.66
C ARG A 199 14.99 -0.88 -4.50
N HIS A 200 14.64 -1.95 -3.78
CA HIS A 200 13.78 -1.88 -2.59
C HIS A 200 14.54 -1.44 -1.35
N VAL A 201 15.87 -1.42 -1.41
CA VAL A 201 16.72 -1.12 -0.26
C VAL A 201 16.63 0.39 0.06
N PRO A 202 16.22 0.78 1.29
CA PRO A 202 16.11 2.18 1.66
C PRO A 202 17.48 2.86 1.66
N ALA A 203 17.51 4.11 1.17
CA ALA A 203 18.70 4.96 1.26
C ALA A 203 18.95 5.41 2.71
N LEU A 204 17.87 5.69 3.45
CA LEU A 204 17.92 6.04 4.86
C LEU A 204 16.94 5.20 5.68
N MET A 205 17.30 4.96 6.94
CA MET A 205 16.47 4.26 7.91
C MET A 205 16.47 4.96 9.25
N PHE A 206 15.30 5.14 9.84
CA PHE A 206 15.13 5.80 11.14
C PHE A 206 14.26 4.97 12.06
N GLN A 207 14.64 4.91 13.34
CA GLN A 207 13.77 4.36 14.36
C GLN A 207 12.73 5.39 14.74
N VAL A 208 11.48 4.98 14.85
CA VAL A 208 10.37 5.82 15.31
C VAL A 208 9.59 5.13 16.40
N ALA A 209 9.00 5.93 17.29
CA ALA A 209 8.17 5.41 18.37
C ALA A 209 6.76 5.02 17.89
N ASP A 210 6.27 5.60 16.78
CA ASP A 210 4.92 5.40 16.28
C ASP A 210 4.80 5.58 14.76
N ILE A 211 3.83 4.89 14.15
CA ILE A 211 3.51 4.95 12.72
C ILE A 211 2.13 5.62 12.55
N PRO A 212 2.01 6.72 11.78
CA PRO A 212 0.73 7.43 11.62
C PRO A 212 -0.30 6.56 10.91
N ARG A 213 -1.47 6.44 11.55
CA ARG A 213 -2.60 5.64 11.07
C ARG A 213 -3.89 6.42 11.08
N THR A 214 -4.80 6.07 10.18
CA THR A 214 -6.21 6.52 10.23
C THR A 214 -6.94 5.85 11.39
N MET A 215 -8.11 6.36 11.75
CA MET A 215 -9.00 5.73 12.75
C MET A 215 -9.36 4.27 12.46
N ASN A 216 -9.24 3.82 11.20
CA ASN A 216 -9.46 2.44 10.78
C ASN A 216 -8.16 1.61 10.73
N GLY A 217 -7.07 2.11 11.34
CA GLY A 217 -5.79 1.44 11.44
C GLY A 217 -4.94 1.42 10.15
N LYS A 218 -5.36 2.10 9.07
CA LYS A 218 -4.57 2.16 7.82
C LYS A 218 -3.40 3.12 7.96
N LYS A 219 -2.20 2.71 7.53
CA LYS A 219 -1.00 3.58 7.45
C LYS A 219 -1.29 4.81 6.58
N VAL A 220 -0.65 5.93 6.90
CA VAL A 220 -0.81 7.20 6.19
C VAL A 220 0.55 7.68 5.67
N GLU A 221 1.06 7.00 4.65
CA GLU A 221 2.32 7.35 3.98
C GLU A 221 2.28 8.77 3.42
N SER A 222 1.14 9.20 2.88
CA SER A 222 0.99 10.50 2.20
C SER A 222 1.26 11.69 3.13
N ALA A 223 0.87 11.59 4.41
CA ALA A 223 1.13 12.64 5.39
C ALA A 223 2.65 12.85 5.60
N VAL A 224 3.37 11.75 5.83
CA VAL A 224 4.84 11.78 6.02
C VAL A 224 5.55 12.15 4.72
N THR A 225 5.11 11.60 3.59
CA THR A 225 5.65 11.93 2.26
C THR A 225 5.49 13.40 1.94
N ASN A 226 4.33 14.01 2.23
CA ASN A 226 4.12 15.43 2.02
C ASN A 226 5.04 16.27 2.89
N MET A 227 5.07 15.99 4.20
CA MET A 227 5.93 16.69 5.16
C MET A 227 7.41 16.63 4.79
N VAL A 228 7.93 15.44 4.47
CA VAL A 228 9.35 15.25 4.10
C VAL A 228 9.73 15.99 2.81
N ASN A 229 8.77 16.18 1.89
CA ASN A 229 8.97 16.92 0.65
C ASN A 229 8.52 18.40 0.75
N GLY A 230 8.28 18.93 1.95
CA GLY A 230 7.92 20.34 2.18
C GLY A 230 6.52 20.73 1.67
N ARG A 231 5.62 19.77 1.49
CA ARG A 231 4.21 19.96 1.09
C ARG A 231 3.31 19.97 2.33
N SER A 232 2.14 20.60 2.21
CA SER A 232 1.16 20.65 3.29
C SER A 232 0.59 19.27 3.63
N VAL A 233 0.43 19.01 4.92
CA VAL A 233 -0.25 17.82 5.44
C VAL A 233 -1.73 18.15 5.60
N THR A 234 -2.57 17.64 4.71
CA THR A 234 -4.01 17.98 4.64
C THR A 234 -4.89 17.09 5.52
N ASN A 235 -4.36 16.00 6.06
CA ASN A 235 -5.10 14.92 6.71
C ASN A 235 -4.67 14.66 8.16
N ARG A 236 -4.06 15.64 8.83
CA ARG A 236 -3.60 15.48 10.22
C ARG A 236 -4.74 15.15 11.20
N ASP A 237 -5.91 15.75 11.01
CA ASP A 237 -7.08 15.52 11.88
C ASP A 237 -7.76 14.17 11.64
N ALA A 238 -7.44 13.48 10.53
CA ALA A 238 -7.98 12.15 10.22
C ALA A 238 -7.15 11.01 10.83
N LEU A 239 -6.05 11.34 11.52
CA LEU A 239 -5.17 10.37 12.17
C LEU A 239 -5.72 9.95 13.53
N GLU A 240 -5.56 8.67 13.86
CA GLU A 240 -5.83 8.11 15.19
C GLU A 240 -4.98 8.81 16.26
N ASN A 241 -3.69 9.02 15.96
CA ASN A 241 -2.77 9.79 16.79
C ASN A 241 -2.13 10.92 15.97
N PRO A 242 -2.66 12.15 15.98
CA PRO A 242 -2.06 13.28 15.27
C PRO A 242 -0.65 13.63 15.75
N GLY A 243 -0.31 13.35 17.02
CA GLY A 243 1.02 13.60 17.60
C GLY A 243 2.10 12.66 17.07
N SER A 244 1.73 11.55 16.41
CA SER A 244 2.68 10.66 15.74
C SER A 244 3.51 11.40 14.69
N LEU A 245 2.95 12.43 14.04
CA LEU A 245 3.66 13.21 13.02
C LEU A 245 4.80 14.07 13.59
N ASP A 246 4.74 14.47 14.86
CA ASP A 246 5.75 15.33 15.49
C ASP A 246 7.12 14.62 15.54
N ILE A 247 7.11 13.29 15.64
CA ILE A 247 8.30 12.43 15.57
C ILE A 247 9.03 12.63 14.22
N TYR A 248 8.27 12.68 13.14
CA TYR A 248 8.81 12.80 11.78
C TYR A 248 9.21 14.24 11.48
N GLU A 249 8.48 15.22 12.02
CA GLU A 249 8.85 16.64 11.93
C GLU A 249 10.22 16.89 12.58
N ALA A 250 10.47 16.30 13.74
CA ALA A 250 11.77 16.36 14.42
C ALA A 250 12.92 15.75 13.61
N LEU A 251 12.63 14.79 12.71
CA LEU A 251 13.62 14.14 11.85
C LEU A 251 13.90 14.93 10.56
N LEU A 252 13.09 15.93 10.20
CA LEU A 252 13.27 16.70 8.96
C LEU A 252 14.69 17.25 8.75
N PRO A 253 15.39 17.80 9.77
CA PRO A 253 16.75 18.30 9.59
C PRO A 253 17.76 17.22 9.21
N GLU A 254 17.53 15.97 9.60
CA GLU A 254 18.37 14.83 9.22
C GLU A 254 18.01 14.31 7.83
N LEU A 255 16.73 14.34 7.47
CA LEU A 255 16.22 13.90 6.18
C LEU A 255 16.58 14.84 5.02
N GLN A 256 16.87 16.10 5.30
CA GLN A 256 17.22 17.10 4.29
C GLN A 256 18.73 17.15 3.96
N LYS A 257 19.54 16.29 4.59
CA LYS A 257 20.94 16.06 4.23
C LYS A 257 21.03 15.11 3.02
#